data_AF-A0A3D0H6W3-F1
#
_entry.id   AF-A0A3D0H6W3-F1
#
_cell.length_a   1.000
_cell.length_b   1.000
_cell.length_c   1.000
_cell.angle_alpha   90.00
_cell.angle_beta   90.00
_cell.angle_gamma   90.00
#
_symmetry.space_group_name_H-M   'P 1'
#
loop_
_entity.id
_entity.type
_entity.pdbx_description
1 polymer ?
#
loop_
_entity_poly.entity_id
_entity_poly.type
_entity_poly.pdbx_seq_one_letter_code
_entity_poly.pdbx_strand_id
1 'polypeptide(L)'
;MPPGIEAMEALLNRSGIHLSPPQLRQLWRYHLLLREYNTPLNLTRIHNFENMVLKLYVDSILPAMMLQLPSPLLDLGSGPGMPGIPLKIARPDIEVWLAESRQNRVAFLETVCNRLELPGIRVIGQGIHSSFREPVGAVITRAVESMGNTLKRIHGCLQKQGLVIFMKGPNCDVEMAEVSEQHSQEYLLVEDHSYYIPHTSHSRRLVVYRRLTEAGSERETITMNPRQGPVIESEHNDTFKDLKKILASRGIKKQNRAIVSGEKVVREILRDFPERCETWVRCQEDQPPPVGVAEHLVQVHLSSGLFQQLDVLGTHSSLLVIGVHPMEPWEPAEGFLPGCNLLVPFQDPENVGAVIRSAAAFGAAQIILLAESAHPYHPKAIRASGGAMLRVRLRQGPSLHDLTPDLPIMALSAGGAELAGVVFPGSFGLLPGLEGPGLPEGWRGNAVGIALQGGVESLNAATATAIVLHAWSRRKQ
;
A
#
# COMPACT_ATOMS: atom_id res chain seq x y z
N MET A 1 20.39 -23.88 37.27
CA MET A 1 21.81 -23.75 36.88
C MET A 1 22.03 -22.35 36.33
N PRO A 2 23.19 -21.72 36.58
CA PRO A 2 23.53 -20.46 35.94
C PRO A 2 23.61 -20.62 34.41
N PRO A 3 23.42 -19.55 33.62
CA PRO A 3 23.62 -19.60 32.17
C PRO A 3 25.03 -20.10 31.83
N GLY A 4 25.11 -21.13 31.00
CA GLY A 4 26.35 -21.83 30.66
C GLY A 4 26.12 -22.88 29.58
N ILE A 5 27.20 -23.45 29.06
CA ILE A 5 27.14 -24.47 28.01
C ILE A 5 26.48 -25.75 28.52
N GLU A 6 26.75 -26.17 29.76
CA GLU A 6 26.14 -27.33 30.40
C GLU A 6 24.64 -27.11 30.65
N ALA A 7 24.26 -25.88 31.03
CA ALA A 7 22.85 -25.52 31.20
C ALA A 7 22.11 -25.51 29.85
N MET A 8 22.75 -25.03 28.77
CA MET A 8 22.22 -25.11 27.42
C MET A 8 22.03 -26.56 26.97
N GLU A 9 23.03 -27.41 27.21
CA GLU A 9 22.99 -28.84 26.89
C GLU A 9 21.83 -29.53 27.62
N ALA A 10 21.67 -29.30 28.93
CA ALA A 10 20.57 -29.86 29.70
C ALA A 10 19.19 -29.45 29.15
N LEU A 11 19.04 -28.19 28.73
CA LEU A 11 17.81 -27.66 28.13
C LEU A 11 17.52 -28.26 26.74
N LEU A 12 18.54 -28.50 25.93
CA LEU A 12 18.43 -29.15 24.63
C LEU A 12 18.08 -30.64 24.80
N ASN A 13 18.81 -31.35 25.66
CA ASN A 13 18.63 -32.78 25.93
C ASN A 13 17.22 -33.07 26.46
N ARG A 14 16.70 -32.27 27.41
CA ARG A 14 15.32 -32.44 27.89
C ARG A 14 14.26 -32.15 26.83
N SER A 15 14.65 -31.48 25.73
CA SER A 15 13.79 -31.19 24.59
C SER A 15 13.97 -32.20 23.45
N GLY A 16 14.71 -33.29 23.69
CA GLY A 16 14.98 -34.34 22.70
C GLY A 16 16.05 -33.99 21.66
N ILE A 17 16.80 -32.90 21.86
CA ILE A 17 17.85 -32.45 20.94
C ILE A 17 19.20 -32.79 21.55
N HIS A 18 19.93 -33.70 20.91
CA HIS A 18 21.27 -34.10 21.31
C HIS A 18 22.29 -33.58 20.29
N LEU A 19 23.11 -32.62 20.71
CA LEU A 19 24.19 -32.07 19.89
C LEU A 19 25.52 -32.69 20.29
N SER A 20 26.39 -32.95 19.31
CA SER A 20 27.77 -33.34 19.59
C SER A 20 28.53 -32.20 20.30
N PRO A 21 29.62 -32.49 21.03
CA PRO A 21 30.37 -31.45 21.73
C PRO A 21 30.82 -30.26 20.85
N PRO A 22 31.28 -30.45 19.59
CA PRO A 22 31.56 -29.33 18.68
C PRO A 22 30.33 -28.47 18.36
N GLN A 23 29.18 -29.09 18.07
CA GLN A 23 27.93 -28.39 17.74
C GLN A 23 27.41 -27.60 18.95
N LEU A 24 27.47 -28.19 20.14
CA LEU A 24 27.10 -27.50 21.38
C LEU A 24 27.99 -26.27 21.64
N ARG A 25 29.30 -26.39 21.43
CA ARG A 25 30.23 -25.25 21.52
C ARG A 25 29.93 -24.16 20.49
N GLN A 26 29.60 -24.54 19.26
CA GLN A 26 29.19 -23.60 18.23
C GLN A 26 27.91 -22.87 18.63
N LEU A 27 26.86 -23.58 19.07
CA LEU A 27 25.60 -22.97 19.48
C LEU A 27 25.78 -22.05 20.69
N TRP A 28 26.63 -22.45 21.65
CA TRP A 28 27.01 -21.61 22.78
C TRP A 28 27.73 -20.34 22.33
N ARG A 29 28.69 -20.44 21.40
CA ARG A 29 29.39 -19.27 20.85
C ARG A 29 28.44 -18.35 20.10
N TYR A 30 27.51 -18.89 19.31
CA TYR A 30 26.44 -18.11 18.69
C TYR A 30 25.57 -17.39 19.72
N HIS A 31 25.21 -18.06 20.83
CA HIS A 31 24.46 -17.44 21.92
C HIS A 31 25.19 -16.24 22.53
N LEU A 32 26.51 -16.37 22.77
CA LEU A 32 27.33 -15.26 23.28
C LEU A 32 27.36 -14.09 22.30
N LEU A 33 27.58 -14.35 21.00
CA LEU A 33 27.55 -13.31 19.96
C LEU A 33 26.17 -12.64 19.88
N LEU A 34 25.10 -13.43 19.94
CA LEU A 34 23.75 -12.88 19.92
C LEU A 34 23.53 -11.94 21.10
N ARG A 35 23.95 -12.31 22.32
CA ARG A 35 23.83 -11.43 23.51
C ARG A 35 24.68 -10.18 23.40
N GLU A 36 25.93 -10.31 22.96
CA GLU A 36 26.87 -9.20 22.76
C GLU A 36 26.29 -8.15 21.79
N TYR A 37 25.80 -8.60 20.64
CA TYR A 37 25.28 -7.72 19.59
C TYR A 37 23.81 -7.32 19.79
N ASN A 38 23.07 -7.95 20.71
CA ASN A 38 21.66 -7.59 20.93
C ASN A 38 21.49 -6.18 21.51
N THR A 39 22.37 -5.76 22.42
CA THR A 39 22.29 -4.43 23.05
C THR A 39 22.33 -3.29 22.03
N PRO A 40 23.28 -3.25 21.08
CA PRO A 40 23.29 -2.21 20.04
C PRO A 40 22.27 -2.43 18.91
N LEU A 41 21.94 -3.69 18.55
CA LEU A 41 21.19 -3.97 17.31
C LEU A 41 19.73 -4.40 17.50
N ASN A 42 19.27 -4.59 18.73
CA ASN A 42 17.92 -5.04 19.07
C ASN A 42 17.48 -6.26 18.24
N LEU A 43 18.34 -7.29 18.22
CA LEU A 43 18.20 -8.51 17.41
C LEU A 43 17.03 -9.39 17.87
N THR A 44 16.76 -9.43 19.16
CA THR A 44 15.66 -10.17 19.80
C THR A 44 15.18 -9.50 21.07
N ARG A 45 13.87 -9.61 21.34
CA ARG A 45 13.22 -9.13 22.57
C ARG A 45 13.27 -10.16 23.71
N ILE A 46 13.83 -11.33 23.48
CA ILE A 46 13.94 -12.40 24.49
C ILE A 46 15.31 -12.31 25.17
N HIS A 47 15.32 -11.92 26.45
CA HIS A 47 16.57 -11.70 27.20
C HIS A 47 16.91 -12.81 28.20
N ASN A 48 15.88 -13.49 28.71
CA ASN A 48 16.03 -14.58 29.66
C ASN A 48 16.68 -15.80 28.99
N PHE A 49 17.74 -16.33 29.60
CA PHE A 49 18.56 -17.41 29.04
C PHE A 49 17.75 -18.65 28.63
N GLU A 50 16.96 -19.20 29.55
CA GLU A 50 16.16 -20.40 29.28
C GLU A 50 15.15 -20.15 28.15
N ASN A 51 14.49 -18.99 28.15
CA ASN A 51 13.58 -18.63 27.07
C ASN A 51 14.29 -18.46 25.72
N MET A 52 15.51 -17.94 25.68
CA MET A 52 16.30 -17.89 24.44
C MET A 52 16.60 -19.31 23.94
N VAL A 53 17.02 -20.22 24.83
CA VAL A 53 17.32 -21.59 24.45
C VAL A 53 16.07 -22.29 23.91
N LEU A 54 14.93 -22.22 24.60
CA LEU A 54 13.71 -22.90 24.19
C LEU A 54 13.06 -22.26 22.95
N LYS A 55 12.86 -20.94 22.95
CA LYS A 55 12.05 -20.26 21.92
C LYS A 55 12.84 -19.87 20.67
N LEU A 56 14.17 -19.83 20.76
CA LEU A 56 15.01 -19.49 19.62
C LEU A 56 15.81 -20.68 19.11
N TYR A 57 16.41 -21.51 19.96
CA TYR A 57 17.27 -22.60 19.49
C TYR A 57 16.50 -23.92 19.34
N VAL A 58 15.81 -24.37 20.39
CA VAL A 58 15.00 -25.60 20.35
C VAL A 58 13.96 -25.49 19.24
N ASP A 59 13.14 -24.43 19.24
CA ASP A 59 12.14 -24.21 18.18
C ASP A 59 12.73 -24.22 16.77
N SER A 60 13.92 -23.63 16.58
CA SER A 60 14.59 -23.61 15.27
C SER A 60 15.12 -24.98 14.84
N ILE A 61 15.52 -25.84 15.78
CA ILE A 61 16.12 -27.16 15.47
C ILE A 61 15.04 -28.24 15.28
N LEU A 62 13.88 -28.12 15.95
CA LEU A 62 12.81 -29.11 15.89
C LEU A 62 12.37 -29.51 14.46
N PRO A 63 12.29 -28.61 13.47
CA PRO A 63 11.99 -29.00 12.09
C PRO A 63 12.94 -30.08 11.53
N ALA A 64 14.23 -30.06 11.87
CA ALA A 64 15.20 -31.07 11.43
C ALA A 64 15.02 -32.45 12.09
N MET A 65 14.22 -32.52 13.16
CA MET A 65 13.87 -33.78 13.82
C MET A 65 12.59 -34.40 13.25
N MET A 66 11.78 -33.60 12.54
CA MET A 66 10.51 -34.03 11.94
C MET A 66 10.66 -34.32 10.45
N LEU A 67 11.60 -33.64 9.78
CA LEU A 67 11.74 -33.67 8.33
C LEU A 67 13.20 -33.86 7.92
N GLN A 68 13.41 -34.57 6.82
CA GLN A 68 14.67 -34.51 6.09
C GLN A 68 14.73 -33.20 5.31
N LEU A 69 15.67 -32.32 5.67
CA LEU A 69 15.83 -31.01 5.03
C LEU A 69 16.66 -31.13 3.74
N PRO A 70 16.10 -30.78 2.57
CA PRO A 70 16.84 -30.71 1.32
C PRO A 70 17.91 -29.60 1.34
N SER A 71 18.96 -29.78 0.55
CA SER A 71 20.07 -28.84 0.38
C SER A 71 20.10 -28.30 -1.06
N PRO A 72 20.41 -27.01 -1.29
CA PRO A 72 20.55 -25.95 -0.29
C PRO A 72 19.23 -25.57 0.38
N LEU A 73 19.28 -25.26 1.68
CA LEU A 73 18.15 -24.76 2.47
C LEU A 73 18.24 -23.24 2.60
N LEU A 74 17.23 -22.53 2.09
CA LEU A 74 17.12 -21.07 2.21
C LEU A 74 16.27 -20.69 3.43
N ASP A 75 16.88 -20.02 4.41
CA ASP A 75 16.18 -19.37 5.52
C ASP A 75 15.68 -17.99 5.06
N LEU A 76 14.39 -17.89 4.71
CA LEU A 76 13.78 -16.66 4.21
C LEU A 76 13.41 -15.72 5.36
N GLY A 77 14.10 -14.58 5.42
CA GLY A 77 13.90 -13.58 6.46
C GLY A 77 14.61 -13.96 7.76
N SER A 78 15.87 -14.38 7.65
CA SER A 78 16.61 -15.03 8.74
C SER A 78 16.73 -14.18 10.00
N GLY A 79 16.57 -12.86 9.94
CA GLY A 79 16.68 -12.00 11.11
C GLY A 79 18.09 -12.08 11.71
N PRO A 80 18.23 -12.42 13.01
CA PRO A 80 19.52 -12.70 13.62
C PRO A 80 20.06 -14.11 13.30
N GLY A 81 19.47 -14.86 12.37
CA GLY A 81 19.95 -16.16 11.89
C GLY A 81 19.05 -17.33 12.29
N MET A 82 17.75 -17.10 12.40
CA MET A 82 16.79 -18.08 12.89
C MET A 82 15.72 -18.37 11.82
N PRO A 83 15.46 -19.65 11.50
CA PRO A 83 16.05 -20.86 12.10
C PRO A 83 17.40 -21.31 11.52
N GLY A 84 17.96 -20.63 10.52
CA GLY A 84 19.05 -21.14 9.69
C GLY A 84 20.36 -21.46 10.43
N ILE A 85 20.81 -20.63 11.38
CA ILE A 85 22.07 -20.87 12.10
C ILE A 85 21.96 -22.06 13.06
N PRO A 86 20.95 -22.14 13.95
CA PRO A 86 20.74 -23.34 14.76
C PRO A 86 20.59 -24.62 13.90
N LEU A 87 19.87 -24.54 12.77
CA LEU A 87 19.73 -25.67 11.86
C LEU A 87 21.06 -26.08 11.25
N LYS A 88 21.88 -25.13 10.78
CA LYS A 88 23.20 -25.43 10.20
C LYS A 88 24.14 -26.08 11.22
N ILE A 89 24.06 -25.66 12.49
CA ILE A 89 24.83 -26.29 13.57
C ILE A 89 24.35 -27.72 13.80
N ALA A 90 23.04 -27.96 13.88
CA ALA A 90 22.49 -29.29 14.09
C ALA A 90 22.67 -30.23 12.89
N ARG A 91 22.67 -29.69 11.68
CA ARG A 91 22.80 -30.38 10.39
C ARG A 91 23.98 -29.83 9.59
N PRO A 92 25.22 -30.18 9.97
CA PRO A 92 26.41 -29.67 9.29
C PRO A 92 26.50 -30.15 7.83
N ASP A 93 25.78 -31.22 7.49
CA ASP A 93 25.73 -31.87 6.18
C ASP A 93 24.98 -31.08 5.08
N ILE A 94 24.08 -30.15 5.45
CA ILE A 94 23.29 -29.37 4.48
C ILE A 94 23.88 -27.99 4.24
N GLU A 95 23.79 -27.47 3.02
CA GLU A 95 24.06 -26.05 2.77
C GLU A 95 22.90 -25.19 3.28
N VAL A 96 23.21 -24.05 3.91
CA VAL A 96 22.21 -23.13 4.44
C VAL A 96 22.47 -21.72 3.95
N TRP A 97 21.48 -21.12 3.30
CA TRP A 97 21.54 -19.75 2.79
C TRP A 97 20.64 -18.87 3.64
N LEU A 98 21.19 -17.79 4.20
CA LEU A 98 20.49 -16.87 5.09
C LEU A 98 20.09 -15.61 4.31
N ALA A 99 18.81 -15.44 4.00
CA ALA A 99 18.32 -14.26 3.31
C ALA A 99 17.80 -13.20 4.29
N GLU A 100 18.44 -12.03 4.31
CA GLU A 100 18.04 -10.89 5.13
C GLU A 100 18.31 -9.57 4.38
N SER A 101 17.34 -8.67 4.45
CA SER A 101 17.33 -7.38 3.75
C SER A 101 17.94 -6.23 4.57
N ARG A 102 17.90 -6.32 5.90
CA ARG A 102 18.35 -5.27 6.80
C ARG A 102 19.86 -5.35 7.00
N GLN A 103 20.57 -4.34 6.50
CA GLN A 103 22.03 -4.31 6.47
C GLN A 103 22.70 -4.52 7.84
N ASN A 104 22.17 -3.95 8.92
CA ASN A 104 22.71 -4.19 10.27
C ASN A 104 22.64 -5.66 10.71
N ARG A 105 21.63 -6.40 10.25
CA ARG A 105 21.49 -7.83 10.54
C ARG A 105 22.36 -8.66 9.60
N VAL A 106 22.47 -8.26 8.33
CA VAL A 106 23.40 -8.88 7.37
C VAL A 106 24.83 -8.84 7.92
N ALA A 107 25.31 -7.68 8.38
CA ALA A 107 26.64 -7.54 8.98
C ALA A 107 26.83 -8.41 10.23
N PHE A 108 25.78 -8.55 11.07
CA PHE A 108 25.80 -9.48 12.19
C PHE A 108 25.90 -10.94 11.72
N LEU A 109 25.09 -11.34 10.73
CA LEU A 109 25.11 -12.70 10.18
C LEU A 109 26.47 -13.04 9.57
N GLU A 110 27.08 -12.13 8.82
CA GLU A 110 28.43 -12.29 8.28
C GLU A 110 29.46 -12.46 9.40
N THR A 111 29.38 -11.65 10.46
CA THR A 111 30.24 -11.80 11.65
C THR A 111 30.08 -13.18 12.29
N VAL A 112 28.84 -13.66 12.41
CA VAL A 112 28.54 -14.97 12.99
C VAL A 112 29.10 -16.09 12.10
N CYS A 113 28.85 -16.04 10.78
CA CYS A 113 29.38 -17.03 9.83
C CYS A 113 30.91 -17.13 9.89
N ASN A 114 31.59 -15.97 9.95
CA ASN A 114 33.04 -15.91 10.05
C ASN A 114 33.57 -16.45 11.39
N ARG A 115 32.93 -16.11 12.53
CA ARG A 115 33.41 -16.51 13.86
C ARG A 115 33.11 -17.96 14.24
N LEU A 116 32.08 -18.58 13.64
CA LEU A 116 31.73 -19.98 13.91
C LEU A 116 32.29 -20.97 12.89
N GLU A 117 32.85 -20.48 11.77
CA GLU A 117 33.45 -21.30 10.72
C GLU A 117 32.51 -22.41 10.24
N LEU A 118 31.25 -22.06 9.96
CA LEU A 118 30.23 -23.01 9.50
C LEU A 118 30.41 -23.27 7.99
N PRO A 119 30.89 -24.43 7.54
CA PRO A 119 31.12 -24.69 6.12
C PRO A 119 29.80 -24.77 5.36
N GLY A 120 29.68 -24.17 4.17
CA GLY A 120 28.44 -24.23 3.38
C GLY A 120 27.29 -23.38 3.97
N ILE A 121 27.60 -22.36 4.77
CA ILE A 121 26.66 -21.29 5.10
C ILE A 121 26.97 -20.06 4.24
N ARG A 122 25.93 -19.39 3.72
CA ARG A 122 26.06 -18.16 2.93
C ARG A 122 25.04 -17.13 3.37
N VAL A 123 25.42 -15.85 3.41
CA VAL A 123 24.49 -14.74 3.64
C VAL A 123 24.09 -14.13 2.29
N ILE A 124 22.78 -13.94 2.09
CA ILE A 124 22.20 -13.20 0.97
C ILE A 124 21.67 -11.89 1.56
N GLY A 125 22.43 -10.81 1.39
CA GLY A 125 22.17 -9.49 1.97
C GLY A 125 21.03 -8.69 1.32
N GLN A 126 20.06 -9.38 0.72
CA GLN A 126 18.92 -8.81 0.04
C GLN A 126 17.65 -9.63 0.29
N GLY A 127 16.48 -9.03 0.05
CA GLY A 127 15.22 -9.76 0.03
C GLY A 127 15.17 -10.74 -1.14
N ILE A 128 14.52 -11.88 -0.94
CA ILE A 128 14.22 -12.82 -2.02
C ILE A 128 12.90 -12.41 -2.68
N HIS A 129 12.91 -12.39 -4.01
CA HIS A 129 11.78 -12.02 -4.86
C HIS A 129 11.65 -13.03 -6.00
N SER A 130 10.53 -12.98 -6.72
CA SER A 130 10.23 -13.85 -7.85
C SER A 130 11.26 -13.78 -8.99
N SER A 131 12.19 -12.81 -8.98
CA SER A 131 13.32 -12.66 -9.91
C SER A 131 14.62 -13.37 -9.47
N PHE A 132 14.71 -13.84 -8.22
CA PHE A 132 15.86 -14.60 -7.74
C PHE A 132 15.84 -15.99 -8.37
N ARG A 133 16.92 -16.37 -9.09
CA ARG A 133 16.96 -17.59 -9.93
C ARG A 133 17.94 -18.66 -9.43
N GLU A 134 18.73 -18.39 -8.38
CA GLU A 134 19.67 -19.39 -7.85
C GLU A 134 18.86 -20.52 -7.19
N PRO A 135 18.96 -21.77 -7.69
CA PRO A 135 18.05 -22.82 -7.30
C PRO A 135 18.33 -23.35 -5.89
N VAL A 136 17.26 -23.63 -5.14
CA VAL A 136 17.33 -24.19 -3.78
C VAL A 136 16.45 -25.43 -3.65
N GLY A 137 16.91 -26.39 -2.85
CA GLY A 137 16.18 -27.63 -2.58
C GLY A 137 15.05 -27.41 -1.56
N ALA A 138 15.19 -26.44 -0.67
CA ALA A 138 14.14 -26.08 0.26
C ALA A 138 14.19 -24.62 0.69
N VAL A 139 13.04 -24.11 1.11
CA VAL A 139 12.88 -22.83 1.79
C VAL A 139 12.26 -23.09 3.16
N ILE A 140 12.80 -22.47 4.21
CA ILE A 140 12.18 -22.44 5.53
C ILE A 140 11.94 -20.99 5.96
N THR A 141 10.82 -20.73 6.62
CA THR A 141 10.56 -19.41 7.20
C THR A 141 9.77 -19.48 8.49
N ARG A 142 10.10 -18.53 9.37
CA ARG A 142 9.36 -18.20 10.61
C ARG A 142 8.77 -16.79 10.55
N ALA A 143 8.81 -16.13 9.38
CA ALA A 143 8.34 -14.76 9.23
C ALA A 143 6.82 -14.64 9.41
N VAL A 144 6.37 -13.41 9.71
CA VAL A 144 4.95 -13.07 9.91
C VAL A 144 4.19 -12.99 8.57
N GLU A 145 4.90 -13.05 7.44
CA GLU A 145 4.31 -13.04 6.10
C GLU A 145 3.37 -14.24 5.87
N SER A 146 2.35 -14.04 5.03
CA SER A 146 1.41 -15.12 4.68
C SER A 146 2.07 -16.19 3.81
N MET A 147 1.59 -17.44 3.92
CA MET A 147 2.12 -18.56 3.13
C MET A 147 2.06 -18.25 1.62
N GLY A 148 0.92 -17.78 1.11
CA GLY A 148 0.75 -17.47 -0.31
C GLY A 148 1.74 -16.43 -0.84
N ASN A 149 2.01 -15.36 -0.08
CA ASN A 149 2.99 -14.35 -0.49
C ASN A 149 4.42 -14.91 -0.49
N THR A 150 4.77 -15.72 0.50
CA THR A 150 6.07 -16.40 0.51
C THR A 150 6.24 -17.33 -0.70
N LEU A 151 5.23 -18.13 -1.06
CA LEU A 151 5.28 -19.03 -2.23
C LEU A 151 5.58 -18.26 -3.53
N LYS A 152 4.93 -17.10 -3.74
CA LYS A 152 5.18 -16.24 -4.91
C LYS A 152 6.63 -15.73 -4.95
N ARG A 153 7.16 -15.28 -3.81
CA ARG A 153 8.53 -14.74 -3.72
C ARG A 153 9.60 -15.76 -4.05
N ILE A 154 9.37 -17.04 -3.72
CA ILE A 154 10.36 -18.12 -3.92
C ILE A 154 10.12 -18.91 -5.21
N HIS A 155 9.08 -18.57 -5.97
CA HIS A 155 8.76 -19.22 -7.25
C HIS A 155 9.96 -19.21 -8.21
N GLY A 156 10.81 -18.18 -8.16
CA GLY A 156 11.99 -18.09 -9.01
C GLY A 156 13.11 -19.09 -8.69
N CYS A 157 13.20 -19.57 -7.44
CA CYS A 157 14.38 -20.29 -6.94
C CYS A 157 14.09 -21.69 -6.40
N LEU A 158 12.88 -21.99 -5.91
CA LEU A 158 12.61 -23.32 -5.37
C LEU A 158 12.56 -24.37 -6.49
N GLN A 159 13.37 -25.42 -6.45
CA GLN A 159 13.36 -26.43 -7.51
C GLN A 159 12.08 -27.29 -7.51
N LYS A 160 11.82 -27.99 -8.63
CA LYS A 160 10.78 -29.03 -8.67
C LYS A 160 11.03 -30.05 -7.57
N GLN A 161 9.97 -30.52 -6.93
CA GLN A 161 10.03 -31.40 -5.75
C GLN A 161 10.69 -30.77 -4.52
N GLY A 162 11.14 -29.51 -4.60
CA GLY A 162 11.66 -28.77 -3.47
C GLY A 162 10.58 -28.51 -2.42
N LEU A 163 11.00 -28.30 -1.18
CA LEU A 163 10.10 -28.13 -0.04
C LEU A 163 10.00 -26.67 0.42
N VAL A 164 8.81 -26.25 0.83
CA VAL A 164 8.57 -25.01 1.56
C VAL A 164 8.07 -25.36 2.95
N ILE A 165 8.81 -24.94 3.96
CA ILE A 165 8.61 -25.32 5.36
C ILE A 165 8.20 -24.07 6.14
N PHE A 166 6.93 -23.98 6.51
CA PHE A 166 6.38 -22.87 7.27
C PHE A 166 6.34 -23.20 8.77
N MET A 167 7.05 -22.42 9.57
CA MET A 167 6.99 -22.47 11.03
C MET A 167 5.93 -21.49 11.54
N LYS A 168 4.70 -21.97 11.75
CA LYS A 168 3.53 -21.13 12.07
C LYS A 168 2.99 -21.37 13.48
N GLY A 169 2.10 -20.48 13.92
CA GLY A 169 1.25 -20.71 15.09
C GLY A 169 0.13 -21.73 14.77
N PRO A 170 -0.62 -22.19 15.79
CA PRO A 170 -1.64 -23.23 15.60
C PRO A 170 -2.80 -22.82 14.68
N ASN A 171 -3.10 -21.53 14.59
CA ASN A 171 -4.27 -20.99 13.88
C ASN A 171 -3.93 -20.56 12.43
N CYS A 172 -3.32 -21.43 11.63
CA CYS A 172 -2.96 -21.13 10.24
C CYS A 172 -3.89 -21.77 9.19
N ASP A 173 -5.02 -22.35 9.60
CA ASP A 173 -5.95 -23.04 8.68
C ASP A 173 -6.46 -22.14 7.54
N VAL A 174 -6.70 -20.86 7.82
CA VAL A 174 -7.14 -19.88 6.80
C VAL A 174 -6.05 -19.72 5.72
N GLU A 175 -4.78 -19.55 6.13
CA GLU A 175 -3.67 -19.43 5.16
C GLU A 175 -3.49 -20.74 4.36
N MET A 176 -3.70 -21.90 4.99
CA MET A 176 -3.62 -23.19 4.31
C MET A 176 -4.75 -23.36 3.28
N ALA A 177 -5.97 -22.95 3.62
CA ALA A 177 -7.10 -22.96 2.70
C ALA A 177 -6.85 -22.03 1.50
N GLU A 178 -6.32 -20.83 1.73
CA GLU A 178 -5.92 -19.90 0.66
C GLU A 178 -4.87 -20.50 -0.27
N VAL A 179 -3.85 -21.19 0.28
CA VAL A 179 -2.84 -21.88 -0.54
C VAL A 179 -3.47 -23.01 -1.35
N SER A 180 -4.38 -23.78 -0.76
CA SER A 180 -5.09 -24.85 -1.48
C SER A 180 -5.97 -24.30 -2.62
N GLU A 181 -6.58 -23.13 -2.44
CA GLU A 181 -7.40 -22.51 -3.46
C GLU A 181 -6.55 -21.89 -4.59
N GLN A 182 -5.49 -21.16 -4.24
CA GLN A 182 -4.75 -20.32 -5.18
C GLN A 182 -3.52 -20.98 -5.78
N HIS A 183 -2.95 -22.00 -5.13
CA HIS A 183 -1.63 -22.53 -5.46
C HIS A 183 -1.60 -24.08 -5.59
N SER A 184 -2.75 -24.75 -5.59
CA SER A 184 -2.83 -26.23 -5.65
C SER A 184 -2.23 -26.87 -6.91
N GLN A 185 -2.13 -26.13 -8.01
CA GLN A 185 -1.49 -26.61 -9.25
C GLN A 185 0.05 -26.62 -9.15
N GLU A 186 0.63 -25.74 -8.33
CA GLU A 186 2.08 -25.59 -8.18
C GLU A 186 2.61 -26.25 -6.92
N TYR A 187 1.79 -26.34 -5.87
CA TYR A 187 2.18 -26.78 -4.54
C TYR A 187 1.21 -27.80 -3.98
N LEU A 188 1.77 -28.89 -3.46
CA LEU A 188 1.04 -29.94 -2.76
C LEU A 188 1.38 -29.90 -1.28
N LEU A 189 0.37 -29.82 -0.40
CA LEU A 189 0.58 -30.04 1.03
C LEU A 189 1.03 -31.49 1.24
N VAL A 190 2.23 -31.69 1.80
CA VAL A 190 2.81 -33.02 2.01
C VAL A 190 2.94 -33.42 3.48
N GLU A 191 3.10 -32.45 4.37
CA GLU A 191 3.16 -32.68 5.82
C GLU A 191 2.51 -31.51 6.56
N ASP A 192 1.86 -31.84 7.68
CA ASP A 192 1.27 -30.88 8.61
C ASP A 192 1.44 -31.40 10.04
N HIS A 193 2.44 -30.89 10.75
CA HIS A 193 2.77 -31.35 12.09
C HIS A 193 2.41 -30.30 13.12
N SER A 194 1.42 -30.59 13.96
CA SER A 194 1.20 -29.84 15.20
C SER A 194 2.17 -30.31 16.28
N TYR A 195 2.86 -29.36 16.93
CA TYR A 195 3.81 -29.67 18.00
C TYR A 195 3.79 -28.60 19.09
N TYR A 196 4.38 -28.95 20.24
CA TYR A 196 4.67 -27.99 21.31
C TYR A 196 6.16 -27.79 21.40
N ILE A 197 6.62 -26.57 21.65
CA ILE A 197 8.01 -26.36 22.07
C ILE A 197 8.13 -26.99 23.47
N PRO A 198 8.96 -28.04 23.66
CA PRO A 198 9.03 -28.77 24.92
C PRO A 198 9.26 -27.84 26.11
N HIS A 199 8.58 -28.14 27.23
CA HIS A 199 8.67 -27.35 28.47
C HIS A 199 8.15 -25.91 28.34
N THR A 200 7.26 -25.66 27.39
CA THR A 200 6.56 -24.39 27.25
C THR A 200 5.09 -24.61 26.88
N SER A 201 4.25 -23.59 27.03
CA SER A 201 2.86 -23.60 26.53
C SER A 201 2.74 -23.22 25.05
N HIS A 202 3.86 -23.07 24.32
CA HIS A 202 3.85 -22.62 22.93
C HIS A 202 3.50 -23.77 22.01
N SER A 203 2.28 -23.75 21.48
CA SER A 203 1.88 -24.59 20.35
C SER A 203 2.39 -23.98 19.04
N ARG A 204 2.78 -24.85 18.12
CA ARG A 204 3.31 -24.54 16.80
C ARG A 204 2.75 -25.53 15.78
N ARG A 205 2.82 -25.13 14.52
CA ARG A 205 2.45 -25.97 13.39
C ARG A 205 3.51 -25.85 12.31
N LEU A 206 4.04 -26.98 11.87
CA LEU A 206 5.00 -27.09 10.78
C LEU A 206 4.23 -27.54 9.54
N VAL A 207 3.99 -26.60 8.62
CA VAL A 207 3.23 -26.85 7.40
C VAL A 207 4.20 -26.94 6.22
N VAL A 208 4.17 -28.05 5.49
CA VAL A 208 5.14 -28.34 4.44
C VAL A 208 4.45 -28.53 3.11
N TYR A 209 4.83 -27.71 2.14
CA TYR A 209 4.41 -27.86 0.75
C TYR A 209 5.56 -28.37 -0.11
N ARG A 210 5.24 -29.23 -1.07
CA ARG A 210 6.16 -29.67 -2.12
C ARG A 210 5.83 -28.97 -3.42
N ARG A 211 6.85 -28.45 -4.10
CA ARG A 211 6.70 -27.86 -5.44
C ARG A 211 6.50 -28.95 -6.49
N LEU A 212 5.48 -28.81 -7.33
CA LEU A 212 5.14 -29.74 -8.41
C LEU A 212 5.73 -29.32 -9.76
N THR A 213 5.93 -28.02 -9.97
CA THR A 213 6.49 -27.41 -11.19
C THR A 213 8.00 -27.18 -11.05
N GLU A 214 8.76 -27.08 -12.15
CA GLU A 214 10.18 -26.65 -12.04
C GLU A 214 10.29 -25.19 -11.63
N ALA A 215 11.46 -24.86 -11.07
CA ALA A 215 11.90 -23.49 -10.91
C ALA A 215 11.86 -22.78 -12.27
N GLY A 216 10.88 -21.89 -12.43
CA GLY A 216 10.64 -21.20 -13.69
C GLY A 216 10.15 -22.07 -14.86
N SER A 217 9.69 -23.32 -14.67
CA SER A 217 9.03 -24.09 -15.76
C SER A 217 7.54 -23.82 -15.91
N GLU A 218 7.08 -22.67 -15.45
CA GLU A 218 6.08 -22.04 -16.30
C GLU A 218 6.79 -21.68 -17.60
N ARG A 219 6.59 -22.53 -18.63
CA ARG A 219 6.19 -21.96 -19.92
C ARG A 219 5.27 -20.81 -19.58
N GLU A 220 5.51 -19.65 -20.15
CA GLU A 220 4.59 -18.49 -20.19
C GLU A 220 3.21 -18.94 -20.67
N THR A 221 2.53 -19.59 -19.75
CA THR A 221 1.18 -20.12 -19.71
C THR A 221 0.73 -19.91 -18.26
N ILE A 222 1.19 -18.80 -17.68
CA ILE A 222 0.27 -17.75 -17.25
C ILE A 222 -0.98 -17.94 -18.09
N THR A 223 -2.07 -18.44 -17.48
CA THR A 223 -3.40 -18.11 -17.98
C THR A 223 -3.35 -16.60 -18.11
N MET A 224 -3.08 -16.14 -19.33
CA MET A 224 -2.89 -14.74 -19.65
C MET A 224 -4.15 -14.10 -19.13
N ASN A 225 -4.08 -13.44 -17.98
CA ASN A 225 -4.89 -12.28 -17.84
C ASN A 225 -4.26 -11.34 -18.88
N PRO A 226 -4.90 -11.05 -20.04
CA PRO A 226 -4.23 -10.59 -21.26
C PRO A 226 -3.61 -9.17 -21.18
N ARG A 227 -3.27 -8.70 -19.98
CA ARG A 227 -3.15 -7.30 -19.61
C ARG A 227 -1.90 -6.97 -18.80
N GLN A 228 -1.09 -7.93 -18.36
CA GLN A 228 0.14 -7.67 -17.62
C GLN A 228 1.33 -7.48 -18.57
N GLY A 229 1.55 -6.22 -18.98
CA GLY A 229 2.74 -5.85 -19.74
C GLY A 229 4.03 -5.91 -18.91
N PRO A 230 5.21 -5.85 -19.54
CA PRO A 230 6.50 -5.84 -18.86
C PRO A 230 6.62 -4.67 -17.89
N VAL A 231 7.44 -4.83 -16.85
CA VAL A 231 7.75 -3.74 -15.90
C VAL A 231 8.42 -2.61 -16.68
N ILE A 232 7.84 -1.42 -16.58
CA ILE A 232 8.41 -0.21 -17.16
C ILE A 232 9.43 0.33 -16.16
N GLU A 233 10.70 0.36 -16.57
CA GLU A 233 11.81 0.82 -15.74
C GLU A 233 12.42 2.15 -16.24
N SER A 234 12.04 2.60 -17.44
CA SER A 234 12.58 3.80 -18.08
C SER A 234 11.61 4.97 -18.03
N GLU A 235 12.10 6.15 -17.61
CA GLU A 235 11.38 7.43 -17.72
C GLU A 235 11.07 7.82 -19.18
N HIS A 236 11.79 7.23 -20.14
CA HIS A 236 11.59 7.49 -21.56
C HIS A 236 10.47 6.67 -22.19
N ASN A 237 9.88 5.73 -21.45
CA ASN A 237 8.75 4.93 -21.92
C ASN A 237 7.50 5.81 -22.16
N ASP A 238 6.82 5.61 -23.28
CA ASP A 238 5.68 6.44 -23.68
C ASP A 238 4.49 6.32 -22.73
N THR A 239 4.21 5.12 -22.21
CA THR A 239 3.14 4.92 -21.21
C THR A 239 3.42 5.71 -19.94
N PHE A 240 4.66 5.64 -19.43
CA PHE A 240 5.05 6.41 -18.25
C PHE A 240 4.97 7.93 -18.50
N LYS A 241 5.47 8.40 -19.65
CA LYS A 241 5.37 9.82 -20.04
C LYS A 241 3.92 10.29 -20.09
N ASP A 242 3.01 9.48 -20.62
CA ASP A 242 1.59 9.81 -20.72
C ASP A 242 0.91 9.88 -19.36
N LEU A 243 1.20 8.93 -18.47
CA LEU A 243 0.78 8.96 -17.07
C LEU A 243 1.32 10.18 -16.32
N LYS A 244 2.59 10.53 -16.54
CA LYS A 244 3.22 11.71 -15.90
C LYS A 244 2.56 13.01 -16.36
N LYS A 245 2.14 13.13 -17.63
CA LYS A 245 1.45 14.31 -18.16
C LYS A 245 0.12 14.57 -17.45
N ILE A 246 -0.65 13.53 -17.11
CA ILE A 246 -1.98 13.65 -16.48
C ILE A 246 -1.93 13.96 -14.98
N LEU A 247 -0.74 14.16 -14.41
CA LEU A 247 -0.60 14.79 -13.09
C LEU A 247 -0.90 16.30 -13.13
N ALA A 248 -0.82 16.93 -14.30
CA ALA A 248 -1.08 18.35 -14.50
C ALA A 248 -2.40 18.61 -15.24
N SER A 249 -3.09 19.71 -14.90
CA SER A 249 -4.36 20.13 -15.51
C SER A 249 -4.35 20.13 -17.04
N ARG A 250 -3.25 20.56 -17.67
CA ARG A 250 -3.11 20.59 -19.13
C ARG A 250 -3.10 19.18 -19.73
N GLY A 251 -2.44 18.23 -19.08
CA GLY A 251 -2.39 16.84 -19.53
C GLY A 251 -3.75 16.17 -19.37
N ILE A 252 -4.44 16.43 -18.26
CA ILE A 252 -5.80 15.92 -18.01
C ILE A 252 -6.75 16.38 -19.11
N LYS A 253 -6.79 17.70 -19.42
CA LYS A 253 -7.64 18.26 -20.50
C LYS A 253 -7.32 17.66 -21.87
N LYS A 254 -6.04 17.44 -22.18
CA LYS A 254 -5.62 16.92 -23.49
C LYS A 254 -5.92 15.43 -23.66
N GLN A 255 -5.79 14.65 -22.59
CA GLN A 255 -5.93 13.19 -22.65
C GLN A 255 -7.29 12.70 -22.19
N ASN A 256 -8.11 13.53 -21.54
CA ASN A 256 -9.38 13.15 -20.93
C ASN A 256 -9.22 11.99 -19.93
N ARG A 257 -8.11 12.00 -19.17
CA ARG A 257 -7.74 10.96 -18.20
C ARG A 257 -7.16 11.59 -16.95
N ALA A 258 -7.38 10.95 -15.80
CA ALA A 258 -6.86 11.42 -14.52
C ALA A 258 -6.35 10.29 -13.64
N ILE A 259 -5.33 10.59 -12.83
CA ILE A 259 -4.78 9.68 -11.83
C ILE A 259 -5.48 9.90 -10.48
N VAL A 260 -5.99 8.82 -9.93
CA VAL A 260 -6.55 8.71 -8.59
C VAL A 260 -5.54 8.00 -7.69
N SER A 261 -5.21 8.64 -6.57
CA SER A 261 -4.36 8.06 -5.52
C SER A 261 -5.15 7.86 -4.23
N GLY A 262 -4.81 6.82 -3.48
CA GLY A 262 -5.35 6.54 -2.15
C GLY A 262 -6.35 5.40 -2.15
N GLU A 263 -6.04 4.36 -1.38
CA GLU A 263 -6.75 3.08 -1.31
C GLU A 263 -8.28 3.22 -1.16
N LYS A 264 -8.76 4.09 -0.26
CA LYS A 264 -10.20 4.28 -0.04
C LYS A 264 -10.92 4.86 -1.26
N VAL A 265 -10.40 5.96 -1.82
CA VAL A 265 -11.02 6.63 -2.97
C VAL A 265 -10.97 5.73 -4.21
N VAL A 266 -9.85 5.04 -4.40
CA VAL A 266 -9.70 4.03 -5.46
C VAL A 266 -10.77 2.94 -5.32
N ARG A 267 -10.96 2.35 -4.13
CA ARG A 267 -11.98 1.31 -3.91
C ARG A 267 -13.40 1.82 -4.14
N GLU A 268 -13.72 3.02 -3.67
CA GLU A 268 -15.04 3.64 -3.87
C GLU A 268 -15.33 3.88 -5.35
N ILE A 269 -14.37 4.41 -6.11
CA ILE A 269 -14.54 4.65 -7.55
C ILE A 269 -14.65 3.34 -8.33
N LEU A 270 -13.84 2.33 -8.01
CA LEU A 270 -13.93 1.02 -8.67
C LEU A 270 -15.29 0.35 -8.45
N ARG A 271 -15.88 0.51 -7.27
CA ARG A 271 -17.19 -0.04 -6.92
C ARG A 271 -18.32 0.74 -7.59
N ASP A 272 -18.24 2.07 -7.55
CA ASP A 272 -19.37 2.94 -7.90
C ASP A 272 -19.35 3.40 -9.37
N PHE A 273 -18.18 3.37 -10.03
CA PHE A 273 -17.94 3.81 -11.42
C PHE A 273 -16.96 2.89 -12.18
N PRO A 274 -17.20 1.57 -12.24
CA PRO A 274 -16.30 0.61 -12.89
C PRO A 274 -16.07 0.90 -14.38
N GLU A 275 -17.04 1.51 -15.07
CA GLU A 275 -17.00 1.87 -16.49
C GLU A 275 -16.04 3.02 -16.81
N ARG A 276 -15.72 3.85 -15.81
CA ARG A 276 -14.74 4.94 -15.95
C ARG A 276 -13.32 4.47 -15.70
N CYS A 277 -13.14 3.29 -15.12
CA CYS A 277 -11.83 2.80 -14.75
C CYS A 277 -11.12 2.24 -15.99
N GLU A 278 -9.92 2.74 -16.29
CA GLU A 278 -9.18 2.37 -17.51
C GLU A 278 -7.88 1.62 -17.24
N THR A 279 -7.07 2.10 -16.27
CA THR A 279 -5.73 1.56 -16.05
C THR A 279 -5.42 1.41 -14.57
N TRP A 280 -4.97 0.21 -14.18
CA TRP A 280 -4.43 -0.07 -12.86
C TRP A 280 -2.91 0.08 -12.90
N VAL A 281 -2.35 0.99 -12.11
CA VAL A 281 -0.91 1.27 -12.08
C VAL A 281 -0.33 0.80 -10.74
N ARG A 282 0.70 -0.07 -10.80
CA ARG A 282 1.33 -0.70 -9.63
C ARG A 282 2.86 -0.59 -9.65
N CYS A 283 3.47 -0.67 -8.46
CA CYS A 283 4.91 -0.53 -8.20
C CYS A 283 5.64 -1.90 -8.14
N GLN A 284 5.10 -2.85 -7.37
CA GLN A 284 5.52 -4.25 -7.28
C GLN A 284 4.28 -5.08 -6.95
N GLU A 285 4.36 -6.41 -7.04
CA GLU A 285 3.28 -7.43 -7.14
C GLU A 285 2.06 -7.35 -6.19
N ASP A 286 1.93 -6.38 -5.29
CA ASP A 286 0.88 -6.39 -4.27
C ASP A 286 -0.44 -5.73 -4.68
N GLN A 287 -1.48 -6.53 -4.43
CA GLN A 287 -2.91 -6.36 -4.68
C GLN A 287 -3.30 -6.49 -6.16
N PRO A 288 -3.76 -7.69 -6.59
CA PRO A 288 -4.65 -7.76 -7.76
C PRO A 288 -5.80 -6.76 -7.57
N PRO A 289 -6.36 -6.22 -8.67
CA PRO A 289 -7.54 -5.36 -8.57
C PRO A 289 -8.61 -6.06 -7.70
N PRO A 290 -9.35 -5.31 -6.85
CA PRO A 290 -10.36 -5.89 -5.96
C PRO A 290 -11.28 -6.87 -6.70
N VAL A 291 -11.65 -7.98 -6.04
CA VAL A 291 -12.55 -9.00 -6.60
C VAL A 291 -13.83 -8.33 -7.11
N GLY A 292 -14.16 -8.54 -8.39
CA GLY A 292 -15.28 -7.88 -9.06
C GLY A 292 -14.89 -6.70 -9.97
N VAL A 293 -13.61 -6.34 -10.03
CA VAL A 293 -13.13 -5.27 -10.91
C VAL A 293 -12.17 -5.80 -11.97
N ALA A 294 -12.78 -6.13 -13.10
CA ALA A 294 -12.32 -5.83 -14.45
C ALA A 294 -11.21 -6.69 -15.09
N GLU A 295 -11.64 -7.75 -15.76
CA GLU A 295 -11.04 -8.21 -17.02
C GLU A 295 -10.96 -7.09 -18.08
N HIS A 296 -11.41 -5.83 -17.85
CA HIS A 296 -11.33 -4.68 -18.78
C HIS A 296 -10.25 -3.61 -18.48
N LEU A 297 -9.60 -3.63 -17.30
CA LEU A 297 -8.51 -2.69 -16.98
C LEU A 297 -7.17 -3.05 -17.61
N VAL A 298 -6.52 -2.06 -18.22
CA VAL A 298 -5.10 -2.13 -18.62
C VAL A 298 -4.25 -2.17 -17.36
N GLN A 299 -3.30 -3.11 -17.26
CA GLN A 299 -2.40 -3.17 -16.10
C GLN A 299 -1.04 -2.59 -16.50
N VAL A 300 -0.60 -1.57 -15.78
CA VAL A 300 0.71 -0.95 -15.96
C VAL A 300 1.54 -1.22 -14.71
N HIS A 301 2.73 -1.76 -14.93
CA HIS A 301 3.68 -2.04 -13.88
C HIS A 301 4.88 -1.11 -14.05
N LEU A 302 5.21 -0.34 -13.02
CA LEU A 302 6.33 0.60 -12.99
C LEU A 302 7.38 0.16 -11.97
N SER A 303 8.65 0.46 -12.21
CA SER A 303 9.67 0.37 -11.16
C SER A 303 9.36 1.32 -9.98
N SER A 304 9.91 1.02 -8.81
CA SER A 304 9.66 1.82 -7.59
C SER A 304 9.98 3.30 -7.76
N GLY A 305 11.09 3.62 -8.43
CA GLY A 305 11.47 5.01 -8.70
C GLY A 305 10.48 5.73 -9.61
N LEU A 306 9.96 5.07 -10.65
CA LEU A 306 8.95 5.65 -11.54
C LEU A 306 7.61 5.80 -10.85
N PHE A 307 7.18 4.79 -10.09
CA PHE A 307 5.91 4.82 -9.37
C PHE A 307 5.83 5.99 -8.39
N GLN A 308 6.90 6.23 -7.62
CA GLN A 308 6.98 7.34 -6.67
C GLN A 308 6.81 8.71 -7.33
N GLN A 309 7.18 8.85 -8.62
CA GLN A 309 6.94 10.09 -9.35
C GLN A 309 5.47 10.31 -9.72
N LEU A 310 4.68 9.24 -9.85
CA LEU A 310 3.24 9.32 -10.13
C LEU A 310 2.40 9.45 -8.85
N ASP A 311 2.84 8.83 -7.76
CA ASP A 311 2.20 8.93 -6.45
C ASP A 311 2.58 10.24 -5.74
N VAL A 312 2.20 11.37 -6.35
CA VAL A 312 2.49 12.74 -5.86
C VAL A 312 1.89 13.03 -4.48
N LEU A 313 1.01 12.16 -3.99
CA LEU A 313 0.36 12.26 -2.69
C LEU A 313 1.01 11.38 -1.62
N GLY A 314 2.03 10.59 -1.97
CA GLY A 314 2.80 9.74 -1.07
C GLY A 314 1.95 8.66 -0.38
N THR A 315 1.00 8.07 -1.11
CA THR A 315 0.08 7.08 -0.55
C THR A 315 0.71 5.70 -0.42
N HIS A 316 1.76 5.40 -1.18
CA HIS A 316 2.40 4.08 -1.32
C HIS A 316 1.41 2.96 -1.67
N SER A 317 0.28 3.32 -2.28
CA SER A 317 -0.82 2.43 -2.66
C SER A 317 -1.05 2.51 -4.16
N SER A 318 -1.54 1.42 -4.76
CA SER A 318 -1.82 1.33 -6.20
C SER A 318 -2.66 2.51 -6.70
N LEU A 319 -2.34 2.97 -7.91
CA LEU A 319 -3.01 4.11 -8.53
C LEU A 319 -4.02 3.62 -9.56
N LEU A 320 -5.08 4.40 -9.73
CA LEU A 320 -6.11 4.14 -10.72
C LEU A 320 -6.15 5.29 -11.72
N VAL A 321 -6.12 4.97 -13.01
CA VAL A 321 -6.43 5.93 -14.08
C VAL A 321 -7.87 5.78 -14.47
N ILE A 322 -8.59 6.90 -14.47
CA ILE A 322 -9.99 6.98 -14.87
C ILE A 322 -10.14 7.85 -16.12
N GLY A 323 -11.10 7.48 -16.95
CA GLY A 323 -11.61 8.30 -18.03
C GLY A 323 -12.44 9.47 -17.50
N VAL A 324 -12.16 10.65 -18.04
CA VAL A 324 -12.79 11.92 -17.68
C VAL A 324 -13.60 12.41 -18.87
N HIS A 325 -14.89 12.67 -18.69
CA HIS A 325 -15.65 13.33 -19.75
C HIS A 325 -15.30 14.81 -19.82
N PRO A 326 -15.16 15.37 -21.03
CA PRO A 326 -15.09 16.82 -21.21
C PRO A 326 -16.29 17.48 -20.54
N MET A 327 -16.03 18.58 -19.82
CA MET A 327 -17.10 19.39 -19.24
C MET A 327 -17.75 20.20 -20.35
N GLU A 328 -19.08 20.15 -20.43
CA GLU A 328 -19.83 21.00 -21.35
C GLU A 328 -19.61 22.48 -20.98
N PRO A 329 -19.38 23.37 -21.98
CA PRO A 329 -19.30 24.80 -21.72
C PRO A 329 -20.65 25.27 -21.16
N TRP A 330 -20.62 26.19 -20.20
CA TRP A 330 -21.78 26.92 -19.72
C TRP A 330 -21.63 28.39 -20.12
N GLU A 331 -22.64 28.91 -20.79
CA GLU A 331 -22.70 30.31 -21.15
C GLU A 331 -23.61 31.08 -20.17
N PRO A 332 -23.23 32.30 -19.74
CA PRO A 332 -24.07 33.16 -18.91
C PRO A 332 -25.52 33.30 -19.39
N ALA A 333 -25.73 33.36 -20.70
CA ALA A 333 -27.05 33.48 -21.32
C ALA A 333 -27.99 32.29 -21.06
N GLU A 334 -27.46 31.12 -20.69
CA GLU A 334 -28.26 29.96 -20.31
C GLU A 334 -28.90 30.14 -18.92
N GLY A 335 -28.37 31.05 -18.11
CA GLY A 335 -28.80 31.26 -16.73
C GLY A 335 -28.48 30.06 -15.82
N PHE A 336 -29.23 29.97 -14.72
CA PHE A 336 -28.98 29.01 -13.65
C PHE A 336 -30.14 28.01 -13.49
N LEU A 337 -29.78 26.76 -13.20
CA LEU A 337 -30.75 25.72 -12.86
C LEU A 337 -31.43 26.03 -11.52
N PRO A 338 -32.66 25.54 -11.28
CA PRO A 338 -33.31 25.68 -9.99
C PRO A 338 -32.41 25.21 -8.83
N GLY A 339 -32.27 26.06 -7.81
CA GLY A 339 -31.39 25.87 -6.65
C GLY A 339 -30.06 26.62 -6.74
N CYS A 340 -29.07 26.12 -6.01
CA CYS A 340 -27.72 26.71 -5.93
C CYS A 340 -26.83 26.18 -7.07
N ASN A 341 -26.24 27.10 -7.82
CA ASN A 341 -25.29 26.82 -8.89
C ASN A 341 -23.94 27.36 -8.43
N LEU A 342 -22.99 26.49 -8.10
CA LEU A 342 -21.72 26.93 -7.51
C LEU A 342 -20.75 27.37 -8.60
N LEU A 343 -20.30 28.62 -8.59
CA LEU A 343 -19.25 29.13 -9.47
C LEU A 343 -17.90 29.01 -8.76
N VAL A 344 -16.95 28.24 -9.30
CA VAL A 344 -15.68 27.98 -8.62
C VAL A 344 -14.53 28.70 -9.33
N PRO A 345 -13.91 29.71 -8.68
CA PRO A 345 -12.76 30.44 -9.24
C PRO A 345 -11.39 29.98 -8.72
N PHE A 346 -11.32 28.89 -7.94
CA PHE A 346 -10.10 28.57 -7.18
C PHE A 346 -8.97 28.01 -8.04
N GLN A 347 -7.79 28.60 -7.91
CA GLN A 347 -6.56 28.12 -8.55
C GLN A 347 -5.91 26.96 -7.79
N ASP A 348 -6.15 26.83 -6.47
CA ASP A 348 -5.67 25.69 -5.69
C ASP A 348 -6.61 24.48 -5.90
N PRO A 349 -6.09 23.36 -6.45
CA PRO A 349 -6.86 22.13 -6.59
C PRO A 349 -7.47 21.60 -5.29
N GLU A 350 -6.82 21.79 -4.14
CA GLU A 350 -7.34 21.31 -2.84
C GLU A 350 -8.64 22.03 -2.48
N ASN A 351 -8.66 23.36 -2.65
CA ASN A 351 -9.87 24.18 -2.47
C ASN A 351 -10.97 23.80 -3.47
N VAL A 352 -10.63 23.56 -4.75
CA VAL A 352 -11.61 23.06 -5.76
C VAL A 352 -12.24 21.75 -5.29
N GLY A 353 -11.44 20.77 -4.88
CA GLY A 353 -11.94 19.49 -4.42
C GLY A 353 -12.82 19.61 -3.16
N ALA A 354 -12.42 20.43 -2.20
CA ALA A 354 -13.16 20.65 -0.95
C ALA A 354 -14.55 21.26 -1.19
N VAL A 355 -14.67 22.24 -2.09
CA VAL A 355 -15.99 22.81 -2.41
C VAL A 355 -16.85 21.89 -3.25
N ILE A 356 -16.27 21.09 -4.14
CA ILE A 356 -17.01 20.06 -4.88
C ILE A 356 -17.64 19.06 -3.90
N ARG A 357 -16.89 18.61 -2.90
CA ARG A 357 -17.42 17.71 -1.86
C ARG A 357 -18.56 18.34 -1.07
N SER A 358 -18.40 19.61 -0.69
CA SER A 358 -19.43 20.35 0.04
C SER A 358 -20.68 20.55 -0.81
N ALA A 359 -20.52 20.95 -2.08
CA ALA A 359 -21.60 21.11 -3.04
C ALA A 359 -22.37 19.80 -3.27
N ALA A 360 -21.66 18.68 -3.41
CA ALA A 360 -22.27 17.36 -3.51
C ALA A 360 -23.06 17.01 -2.23
N ALA A 361 -22.47 17.23 -1.05
CA ALA A 361 -23.10 16.91 0.23
C ALA A 361 -24.37 17.72 0.51
N PHE A 362 -24.41 18.98 0.07
CA PHE A 362 -25.53 19.89 0.30
C PHE A 362 -26.48 20.00 -0.90
N GLY A 363 -26.24 19.25 -1.99
CA GLY A 363 -27.16 19.12 -3.12
C GLY A 363 -27.23 20.35 -4.02
N ALA A 364 -26.09 20.97 -4.31
CA ALA A 364 -25.98 22.00 -5.36
C ALA A 364 -26.43 21.42 -6.72
N ALA A 365 -27.13 22.22 -7.51
CA ALA A 365 -27.72 21.80 -8.79
C ALA A 365 -26.66 21.51 -9.86
N GLN A 366 -25.64 22.35 -9.91
CA GLN A 366 -24.45 22.18 -10.75
C GLN A 366 -23.27 22.97 -10.19
N ILE A 367 -22.09 22.64 -10.68
CA ILE A 367 -20.83 23.32 -10.38
C ILE A 367 -20.24 23.82 -11.69
N ILE A 368 -20.04 25.13 -11.78
CA ILE A 368 -19.48 25.82 -12.94
C ILE A 368 -18.05 26.20 -12.57
N LEU A 369 -17.07 25.54 -13.19
CA LEU A 369 -15.66 25.87 -12.99
C LEU A 369 -15.28 27.01 -13.92
N LEU A 370 -14.94 28.16 -13.34
CA LEU A 370 -14.52 29.33 -14.11
C LEU A 370 -13.14 29.10 -14.74
N ALA A 371 -12.76 29.92 -15.72
CA ALA A 371 -11.55 29.72 -16.51
C ALA A 371 -10.26 29.70 -15.66
N GLU A 372 -10.26 30.40 -14.52
CA GLU A 372 -9.15 30.47 -13.57
C GLU A 372 -9.03 29.20 -12.71
N SER A 373 -10.07 28.38 -12.68
CA SER A 373 -10.15 27.25 -11.77
C SER A 373 -9.15 26.15 -12.11
N ALA A 374 -8.51 25.60 -11.07
CA ALA A 374 -7.81 24.34 -11.19
C ALA A 374 -8.74 23.23 -11.65
N HIS A 375 -8.19 22.27 -12.40
CA HIS A 375 -8.97 21.18 -12.94
C HIS A 375 -9.51 20.28 -11.81
N PRO A 376 -10.79 19.88 -11.81
CA PRO A 376 -11.41 19.15 -10.70
C PRO A 376 -10.88 17.73 -10.58
N TYR A 377 -10.29 17.21 -11.66
CA TYR A 377 -9.63 15.90 -11.71
C TYR A 377 -8.12 15.96 -11.46
N HIS A 378 -7.59 17.09 -10.99
CA HIS A 378 -6.21 17.14 -10.52
C HIS A 378 -6.03 16.22 -9.29
N PRO A 379 -4.92 15.47 -9.12
CA PRO A 379 -4.78 14.46 -8.05
C PRO A 379 -5.13 14.98 -6.64
N LYS A 380 -4.69 16.20 -6.32
CA LYS A 380 -5.04 16.90 -5.06
C LYS A 380 -6.54 17.21 -4.93
N ALA A 381 -7.21 17.66 -6.00
CA ALA A 381 -8.65 17.92 -6.02
C ALA A 381 -9.47 16.63 -5.88
N ILE A 382 -9.02 15.55 -6.53
CA ILE A 382 -9.61 14.22 -6.40
C ILE A 382 -9.57 13.74 -4.94
N ARG A 383 -8.41 13.85 -4.29
CA ARG A 383 -8.25 13.48 -2.89
C ARG A 383 -9.13 14.32 -1.96
N ALA A 384 -9.13 15.64 -2.13
CA ALA A 384 -9.93 16.54 -1.30
C ALA A 384 -11.45 16.31 -1.48
N SER A 385 -11.87 16.05 -2.72
CA SER A 385 -13.28 15.78 -3.05
C SER A 385 -13.78 14.41 -2.58
N GLY A 386 -12.87 13.44 -2.41
CA GLY A 386 -13.22 12.06 -2.07
C GLY A 386 -14.06 11.38 -3.15
N GLY A 387 -13.78 11.66 -4.44
CA GLY A 387 -14.52 11.07 -5.56
C GLY A 387 -15.88 11.73 -5.86
N ALA A 388 -16.28 12.75 -5.10
CA ALA A 388 -17.57 13.43 -5.30
C ALA A 388 -17.73 14.11 -6.66
N MET A 389 -16.63 14.48 -7.32
CA MET A 389 -16.63 15.09 -8.67
C MET A 389 -17.29 14.22 -9.74
N LEU A 390 -17.31 12.89 -9.56
CA LEU A 390 -17.95 11.95 -10.49
C LEU A 390 -19.48 11.89 -10.33
N ARG A 391 -20.02 12.47 -9.25
CA ARG A 391 -21.44 12.41 -8.88
C ARG A 391 -22.19 13.70 -9.17
N VAL A 392 -21.47 14.79 -9.42
CA VAL A 392 -22.04 16.12 -9.58
C VAL A 392 -22.00 16.56 -11.05
N ARG A 393 -22.90 17.46 -11.42
CA ARG A 393 -22.89 18.09 -12.74
C ARG A 393 -21.81 19.17 -12.78
N LEU A 394 -20.72 18.91 -13.50
CA LEU A 394 -19.64 19.86 -13.74
C LEU A 394 -19.81 20.52 -15.12
N ARG A 395 -19.64 21.85 -15.19
CA ARG A 395 -19.60 22.63 -16.43
C ARG A 395 -18.39 23.55 -16.46
N GLN A 396 -17.92 23.87 -17.66
CA GLN A 396 -16.83 24.83 -17.86
C GLN A 396 -17.41 26.22 -18.09
N GLY A 397 -17.18 27.15 -17.17
CA GLY A 397 -17.58 28.54 -17.31
C GLY A 397 -16.49 29.42 -17.91
N PRO A 398 -16.84 30.68 -18.25
CA PRO A 398 -15.91 31.68 -18.78
C PRO A 398 -14.99 32.21 -17.66
N SER A 399 -14.15 33.21 -17.97
CA SER A 399 -13.42 33.94 -16.94
C SER A 399 -14.39 34.64 -15.99
N LEU A 400 -14.00 34.78 -14.74
CA LEU A 400 -14.75 35.57 -13.77
C LEU A 400 -15.02 37.01 -14.27
N HIS A 401 -14.09 37.59 -15.04
CA HIS A 401 -14.21 38.94 -15.59
C HIS A 401 -15.24 39.05 -16.72
N ASP A 402 -15.57 37.94 -17.36
CA ASP A 402 -16.54 37.88 -18.45
C ASP A 402 -17.97 37.63 -17.94
N LEU A 403 -18.15 37.41 -16.63
CA LEU A 403 -19.48 37.26 -16.04
C LEU A 403 -20.19 38.61 -15.99
N THR A 404 -21.42 38.63 -16.48
CA THR A 404 -22.24 39.84 -16.56
C THR A 404 -22.93 40.13 -15.21
N PRO A 405 -22.95 41.39 -14.72
CA PRO A 405 -23.52 41.78 -13.42
C PRO A 405 -25.01 41.51 -13.22
N ASP A 406 -25.74 41.21 -14.28
CA ASP A 406 -27.18 40.95 -14.31
C ASP A 406 -27.55 39.51 -13.91
N LEU A 407 -26.59 38.58 -13.88
CA LEU A 407 -26.82 37.24 -13.37
C LEU A 407 -27.22 37.28 -11.88
N PRO A 408 -28.14 36.44 -11.42
CA PRO A 408 -28.52 36.39 -10.01
C PRO A 408 -27.45 35.64 -9.19
N ILE A 409 -26.30 36.30 -8.98
CA ILE A 409 -25.15 35.77 -8.23
C ILE A 409 -25.13 36.36 -6.82
N MET A 410 -24.97 35.47 -5.85
CA MET A 410 -24.69 35.75 -4.45
C MET A 410 -23.19 35.50 -4.21
N ALA A 411 -22.44 36.57 -4.00
CA ALA A 411 -21.00 36.48 -3.81
C ALA A 411 -20.63 36.43 -2.32
N LEU A 412 -19.55 35.75 -1.94
CA LEU A 412 -19.09 35.71 -0.55
C LEU A 412 -18.00 36.75 -0.28
N SER A 413 -18.21 37.56 0.76
CA SER A 413 -17.26 38.59 1.17
C SER A 413 -17.36 38.83 2.68
N ALA A 414 -16.22 39.07 3.34
CA ALA A 414 -16.19 39.42 4.76
C ALA A 414 -17.01 40.67 5.10
N GLY A 415 -17.11 41.63 4.17
CA GLY A 415 -17.89 42.86 4.32
C GLY A 415 -19.34 42.77 3.80
N GLY A 416 -19.82 41.58 3.46
CA GLY A 416 -21.17 41.37 2.94
C GLY A 416 -22.26 41.38 4.03
N ALA A 417 -23.52 41.34 3.61
CA ALA A 417 -24.67 41.21 4.50
C ALA A 417 -24.63 39.89 5.29
N GLU A 418 -25.03 39.92 6.55
CA GLU A 418 -24.93 38.75 7.44
C GLU A 418 -25.79 37.58 6.96
N LEU A 419 -25.16 36.41 6.78
CA LEU A 419 -25.79 35.16 6.30
C LEU A 419 -27.09 34.78 7.04
N ALA A 420 -27.19 35.10 8.33
CA ALA A 420 -28.35 34.83 9.15
C ALA A 420 -29.64 35.44 8.55
N GLY A 421 -29.57 36.66 8.01
CA GLY A 421 -30.72 37.39 7.45
C GLY A 421 -30.95 37.18 5.95
N VAL A 422 -30.12 36.39 5.27
CA VAL A 422 -30.17 36.26 3.80
C VAL A 422 -31.31 35.35 3.35
N VAL A 423 -32.13 35.82 2.41
CA VAL A 423 -33.11 34.99 1.71
C VAL A 423 -32.47 34.41 0.45
N PHE A 424 -32.44 33.08 0.33
CA PHE A 424 -31.88 32.42 -0.85
C PHE A 424 -32.91 32.40 -2.00
N PRO A 425 -32.55 32.88 -3.19
CA PRO A 425 -33.44 32.79 -4.35
C PRO A 425 -33.72 31.34 -4.77
N GLY A 426 -34.82 31.11 -5.49
CA GLY A 426 -35.18 29.80 -6.01
C GLY A 426 -34.20 29.25 -7.07
N SER A 427 -33.47 30.13 -7.76
CA SER A 427 -32.36 29.82 -8.65
C SER A 427 -31.31 30.93 -8.53
N PHE A 428 -30.08 30.59 -8.18
CA PHE A 428 -28.99 31.56 -8.05
C PHE A 428 -27.61 30.92 -8.24
N GLY A 429 -26.65 31.79 -8.55
CA GLY A 429 -25.23 31.46 -8.56
C GLY A 429 -24.61 31.75 -7.20
N LEU A 430 -23.87 30.81 -6.61
CA LEU A 430 -23.04 31.08 -5.44
C LEU A 430 -21.60 31.27 -5.89
N LEU A 431 -21.03 32.46 -5.66
CA LEU A 431 -19.64 32.77 -5.98
C LEU A 431 -18.82 32.90 -4.69
N PRO A 432 -17.90 31.96 -4.40
CA PRO A 432 -16.99 32.08 -3.28
C PRO A 432 -16.10 33.33 -3.37
N GLY A 433 -15.63 33.78 -2.21
CA GLY A 433 -14.67 34.88 -2.13
C GLY A 433 -13.35 34.49 -2.79
N LEU A 434 -12.74 35.45 -3.51
CA LEU A 434 -11.41 35.30 -4.06
C LEU A 434 -10.36 35.56 -2.98
N GLU A 435 -9.35 34.69 -2.92
CA GLU A 435 -8.12 34.98 -2.18
C GLU A 435 -7.33 36.04 -2.96
N GLY A 436 -7.10 37.22 -2.39
CA GLY A 436 -6.36 38.32 -3.04
C GLY A 436 -7.21 39.56 -3.36
N PRO A 437 -7.28 40.06 -4.61
CA PRO A 437 -7.78 41.41 -4.97
C PRO A 437 -9.28 41.67 -4.66
N GLY A 438 -10.01 40.69 -4.13
CA GLY A 438 -11.42 40.80 -3.76
C GLY A 438 -12.38 40.63 -4.95
N LEU A 439 -13.68 40.67 -4.66
CA LEU A 439 -14.74 40.52 -5.67
C LEU A 439 -14.79 41.75 -6.61
N PRO A 440 -15.13 41.55 -7.91
CA PRO A 440 -15.43 42.66 -8.83
C PRO A 440 -16.53 43.58 -8.29
N GLU A 441 -16.46 44.87 -8.59
CA GLU A 441 -17.36 45.90 -8.02
C GLU A 441 -18.85 45.62 -8.21
N GLY A 442 -19.24 45.07 -9.37
CA GLY A 442 -20.63 44.75 -9.68
C GLY A 442 -21.29 43.74 -8.73
N TRP A 443 -20.50 42.96 -7.98
CA TRP A 443 -21.01 41.91 -7.10
C TRP A 443 -20.93 42.24 -5.62
N ARG A 444 -20.29 43.36 -5.25
CA ARG A 444 -20.15 43.76 -3.84
C ARG A 444 -21.49 44.11 -3.18
N GLY A 445 -22.42 44.68 -3.95
CA GLY A 445 -23.75 45.07 -3.46
C GLY A 445 -24.63 43.90 -3.00
N ASN A 446 -24.41 42.70 -3.54
CA ASN A 446 -25.16 41.49 -3.22
C ASN A 446 -24.30 40.46 -2.45
N ALA A 447 -23.21 40.92 -1.84
CA ALA A 447 -22.29 40.04 -1.14
C ALA A 447 -22.86 39.60 0.21
N VAL A 448 -22.53 38.37 0.60
CA VAL A 448 -22.92 37.73 1.86
C VAL A 448 -21.68 37.44 2.70
N GLY A 449 -21.75 37.83 3.97
CA GLY A 449 -20.72 37.64 4.97
C GLY A 449 -21.10 36.63 6.05
N ILE A 450 -20.08 35.99 6.61
CA ILE A 450 -20.21 35.08 7.76
C ILE A 450 -19.73 35.85 8.99
N ALA A 451 -20.54 35.91 10.04
CA ALA A 451 -20.14 36.54 11.30
C ALA A 451 -18.96 35.76 11.92
N LEU A 452 -17.85 36.46 12.14
CA LEU A 452 -16.64 35.91 12.78
C LEU A 452 -16.44 36.59 14.14
N GLN A 453 -15.87 35.86 15.10
CA GLN A 453 -15.45 36.46 16.37
C GLN A 453 -14.16 37.25 16.20
N GLY A 454 -13.96 38.25 17.07
CA GLY A 454 -12.83 39.17 17.01
C GLY A 454 -11.48 38.44 16.99
N GLY A 455 -10.61 38.85 16.05
CA GLY A 455 -9.25 38.31 15.87
C GLY A 455 -9.06 37.42 14.64
N VAL A 456 -10.14 37.06 13.93
CA VAL A 456 -10.07 36.31 12.66
C VAL A 456 -10.63 37.18 11.52
N GLU A 457 -9.77 37.56 10.59
CA GLU A 457 -10.14 38.46 9.48
C GLU A 457 -10.93 37.77 8.37
N SER A 458 -10.63 36.50 8.09
CA SER A 458 -11.31 35.72 7.05
C SER A 458 -11.19 34.21 7.28
N LEU A 459 -12.11 33.44 6.69
CA LEU A 459 -12.03 32.00 6.60
C LEU A 459 -11.41 31.60 5.25
N ASN A 460 -10.82 30.42 5.18
CA ASN A 460 -10.52 29.79 3.89
C ASN A 460 -11.80 29.75 3.02
N ALA A 461 -11.65 30.09 1.73
CA ALA A 461 -12.78 30.28 0.84
C ALA A 461 -13.64 29.02 0.66
N ALA A 462 -13.03 27.83 0.69
CA ALA A 462 -13.78 26.58 0.62
C ALA A 462 -14.62 26.34 1.89
N THR A 463 -14.06 26.65 3.07
CA THR A 463 -14.78 26.58 4.35
C THR A 463 -15.96 27.55 4.40
N ALA A 464 -15.75 28.81 3.98
CA ALA A 464 -16.82 29.79 3.91
C ALA A 464 -17.96 29.33 2.97
N THR A 465 -17.58 28.78 1.82
CA THR A 465 -18.54 28.20 0.86
C THR A 465 -19.36 27.07 1.48
N ALA A 466 -18.71 26.15 2.22
CA ALA A 466 -19.38 25.04 2.88
C ALA A 466 -20.41 25.51 3.93
N ILE A 467 -20.10 26.56 4.70
CA ILE A 467 -21.03 27.14 5.68
C ILE A 467 -22.27 27.69 4.99
N VAL A 468 -22.10 28.42 3.88
CA VAL A 468 -23.22 29.01 3.13
C VAL A 468 -24.07 27.94 2.46
N LEU A 469 -23.44 26.93 1.85
CA LEU A 469 -24.15 25.78 1.28
C LEU A 469 -24.96 25.03 2.34
N HIS A 470 -24.40 24.85 3.54
CA HIS A 470 -25.12 24.25 4.65
C HIS A 470 -26.33 25.09 5.06
N ALA A 471 -26.16 26.40 5.25
CA ALA A 471 -27.24 27.32 5.60
C ALA A 471 -28.35 27.34 4.55
N TRP A 472 -28.00 27.34 3.27
CA TRP A 472 -28.94 27.20 2.15
C TRP A 472 -29.69 25.86 2.22
N SER A 473 -28.99 24.74 2.39
CA SER A 473 -29.60 23.41 2.39
C SER A 473 -30.62 23.21 3.52
N ARG A 474 -30.41 23.85 4.68
CA ARG A 474 -31.34 23.80 5.81
C ARG A 474 -32.63 24.59 5.59
N ARG A 475 -32.60 25.59 4.71
CA ARG A 475 -33.75 26.43 4.36
C ARG A 475 -34.52 25.89 3.14
N LYS A 476 -34.03 24.79 2.54
CA LYS A 476 -34.68 24.05 1.45
C LYS A 476 -35.68 23.00 1.98
N GLN A 477 -35.53 22.60 3.24
CA GLN A 477 -36.52 21.83 4.01
C GLN A 477 -37.58 22.78 4.56
#